data_AF-A0A662RUM7-F1
#
_entry.id   AF-A0A662RUM7-F1
#
_cell.length_a   1.000
_cell.length_b   1.000
_cell.length_c   1.000
_cell.angle_alpha   90.00
_cell.angle_beta   90.00
_cell.angle_gamma   90.00
#
_symmetry.space_group_name_H-M   'P 1'
#
loop_
_entity.id
_entity.type
_entity.pdbx_description
1 polymer ?
#
loop_
_entity_poly.entity_id
_entity_poly.type
_entity_poly.pdbx_seq_one_letter_code
_entity_poly.pdbx_strand_id
1 'polypeptide(L)'
;MVAEFIGYSDFKEDSDWLGAKFCEYAQNLPSPLSDLGKEFFHRLPWHPCPYTVVLPFWVGDIYHLPRDVIRSVALPGCLASYYVFLQDRIMDESSGEWKKLSPFGIVLFTEMMRQYQELFPADSPFWNYLKQYITEWTQSISWEESSHWGKLRDYREEDLLLIARKAAVSKLSAIPVALLAGHEEAVEPLAQFVDYTQVVFDLIDQLQDWRDDLQAQHYGYLLTKVILRAGWSDSTPPPEDFVLRAFLFTDALESVLHTAKKYARLARDRGVRLKGRYLIGYADHLIQCCEELSNRWKSEKEKVLRVL
;
A
#
# COMPACT_ATOMS: atom_id res chain seq x y z
N MET A 1 -13.12 -16.22 2.07
CA MET A 1 -12.82 -15.13 1.14
C MET A 1 -13.75 -14.02 1.57
N VAL A 2 -13.21 -12.96 2.17
CA VAL A 2 -14.03 -11.84 2.65
C VAL A 2 -14.74 -11.26 1.42
N ALA A 3 -16.02 -10.94 1.54
CA ALA A 3 -16.77 -10.35 0.43
C ALA A 3 -16.04 -9.09 -0.09
N GLU A 4 -16.00 -8.93 -1.41
CA GLU A 4 -15.38 -7.76 -2.06
C GLU A 4 -16.03 -6.46 -1.54
N PHE A 5 -15.21 -5.46 -1.22
CA PHE A 5 -15.71 -4.19 -0.71
C PHE A 5 -16.52 -3.45 -1.78
N ILE A 6 -17.82 -3.25 -1.53
CA ILE A 6 -18.78 -2.63 -2.46
C ILE A 6 -18.34 -1.23 -2.92
N GLY A 7 -17.58 -0.50 -2.09
CA GLY A 7 -17.05 0.81 -2.46
C GLY A 7 -16.07 0.78 -3.63
N TYR A 8 -15.66 -0.38 -4.15
CA TYR A 8 -14.95 -0.48 -5.43
C TYR A 8 -15.92 -0.42 -6.62
N SER A 9 -17.04 -1.14 -6.56
CA SER A 9 -18.00 -1.21 -7.68
C SER A 9 -18.67 0.13 -7.98
N ASP A 10 -18.89 0.97 -6.96
CA ASP A 10 -19.50 2.30 -7.11
C ASP A 10 -18.68 3.26 -8.00
N PHE A 11 -17.40 2.96 -8.18
CA PHE A 11 -16.45 3.79 -8.94
C PHE A 11 -15.83 3.03 -10.11
N LYS A 12 -16.43 1.90 -10.52
CA LYS A 12 -15.88 1.05 -11.57
C LYS A 12 -15.69 1.82 -12.89
N GLU A 13 -16.66 2.63 -13.29
CA GLU A 13 -16.56 3.41 -14.53
C GLU A 13 -15.39 4.42 -14.49
N ASP A 14 -15.18 5.07 -13.34
CA ASP A 14 -14.07 5.99 -13.14
C ASP A 14 -12.72 5.26 -13.17
N SER A 15 -12.69 4.10 -12.52
CA SER A 15 -11.57 3.18 -12.45
C SER A 15 -11.16 2.70 -13.85
N ASP A 16 -12.12 2.28 -14.67
CA ASP A 16 -11.91 1.87 -16.06
C ASP A 16 -11.46 3.07 -16.93
N TRP A 17 -12.04 4.26 -16.72
CA TRP A 17 -11.68 5.47 -17.43
C TRP A 17 -10.22 5.87 -17.19
N LEU A 18 -9.77 5.82 -15.93
CA LEU A 18 -8.37 6.11 -15.58
C LEU A 18 -7.41 5.15 -16.28
N GLY A 19 -7.79 3.87 -16.40
CA GLY A 19 -6.97 2.87 -17.06
C GLY A 19 -6.89 3.07 -18.55
N ALA A 20 -8.03 3.34 -19.19
CA ALA A 20 -8.08 3.69 -20.58
C ALA A 20 -7.21 4.92 -20.87
N LYS A 21 -7.26 5.95 -20.03
CA LYS A 21 -6.46 7.17 -20.18
C LYS A 21 -4.96 6.93 -19.99
N PHE A 22 -4.58 6.11 -19.02
CA PHE A 22 -3.17 5.79 -18.82
C PHE A 22 -2.61 4.93 -19.96
N CYS A 23 -3.39 3.94 -20.44
CA CYS A 23 -3.03 3.15 -21.62
C CYS A 23 -2.92 4.03 -22.88
N GLU A 24 -3.89 4.92 -23.12
CA GLU A 24 -3.87 5.89 -24.22
C GLU A 24 -2.61 6.77 -24.17
N TYR A 25 -2.28 7.30 -22.99
CA TYR A 25 -1.06 8.08 -22.79
C TYR A 25 0.20 7.30 -23.19
N ALA A 26 0.36 6.08 -22.65
CA ALA A 26 1.54 5.27 -22.93
C ALA A 26 1.67 4.86 -24.40
N GLN A 27 0.55 4.58 -25.07
CA GLN A 27 0.52 4.23 -26.49
C GLN A 27 0.87 5.41 -27.41
N ASN A 28 0.58 6.64 -26.99
CA ASN A 28 0.85 7.86 -27.76
C ASN A 28 2.27 8.40 -27.57
N LEU A 29 3.08 7.80 -26.70
CA LEU A 29 4.50 8.15 -26.56
C LEU A 29 5.29 7.77 -27.83
N PRO A 30 6.38 8.48 -28.16
CA PRO A 30 7.27 8.06 -29.24
C PRO A 30 8.03 6.78 -28.86
N SER A 31 8.33 5.94 -29.84
CA SER A 31 9.25 4.79 -29.66
C SER A 31 10.65 5.31 -29.25
N PRO A 32 11.36 4.65 -28.32
CA PRO A 32 11.06 3.35 -27.71
C PRO A 32 10.13 3.40 -26.48
N LEU A 33 9.68 4.57 -26.03
CA LEU A 33 8.92 4.71 -24.77
C LEU A 33 7.54 4.05 -24.84
N SER A 34 6.87 4.08 -26.00
CA SER A 34 5.61 3.35 -26.19
C SER A 34 5.76 1.85 -26.01
N ASP A 35 6.91 1.28 -26.39
CA ASP A 35 7.15 -0.15 -26.29
C ASP A 35 7.48 -0.55 -24.84
N LEU A 36 8.21 0.30 -24.12
CA LEU A 36 8.37 0.15 -22.67
C LEU A 36 7.04 0.25 -21.93
N GLY A 37 6.14 1.16 -22.35
CA GLY A 37 4.79 1.27 -21.79
C GLY A 37 3.95 0.01 -22.00
N LYS A 38 3.97 -0.57 -23.21
CA LYS A 38 3.29 -1.85 -23.49
C LYS A 38 3.85 -2.99 -22.63
N GLU A 39 5.17 -3.09 -22.53
CA GLU A 39 5.84 -4.10 -21.69
C GLU A 39 5.48 -3.92 -20.22
N PHE A 40 5.45 -2.68 -19.74
CA PHE A 40 5.04 -2.36 -18.38
C PHE A 40 3.62 -2.84 -18.08
N PHE A 41 2.64 -2.53 -18.94
CA PHE A 41 1.25 -3.00 -18.76
C PHE A 41 1.07 -4.50 -18.94
N HIS A 42 1.94 -5.15 -19.71
CA HIS A 42 1.95 -6.61 -19.81
C HIS A 42 2.35 -7.25 -18.47
N ARG A 43 3.30 -6.65 -17.75
CA ARG A 43 3.80 -7.16 -16.46
C ARG A 43 2.96 -6.73 -15.27
N LEU A 44 2.48 -5.48 -15.27
CA LEU A 44 1.70 -4.89 -14.20
C LEU A 44 0.35 -4.44 -14.77
N PRO A 45 -0.69 -5.29 -14.68
CA PRO A 45 -1.99 -4.96 -15.24
C PRO A 45 -2.60 -3.73 -14.56
N TRP A 46 -3.60 -3.15 -15.22
CA TRP A 46 -4.41 -2.09 -14.62
C TRP A 46 -5.11 -2.62 -13.35
N HIS A 47 -5.03 -1.87 -12.23
CA HIS A 47 -5.47 -2.25 -10.87
C HIS A 47 -4.57 -3.19 -10.04
N PRO A 48 -3.25 -2.95 -9.90
CA PRO A 48 -2.46 -3.72 -8.94
C PRO A 48 -2.92 -3.44 -7.50
N CYS A 49 -3.50 -2.26 -7.24
CA CYS A 49 -4.11 -1.90 -5.97
C CYS A 49 -5.40 -1.09 -6.23
N PRO A 50 -6.59 -1.74 -6.24
CA PRO A 50 -7.86 -1.06 -6.50
C PRO A 50 -8.11 0.13 -5.56
N TYR A 51 -7.65 0.03 -4.31
CA TYR A 51 -7.75 1.07 -3.29
C TYR A 51 -7.17 2.42 -3.74
N THR A 52 -5.95 2.46 -4.28
CA THR A 52 -5.30 3.74 -4.67
C THR A 52 -5.99 4.41 -5.85
N VAL A 53 -6.70 3.64 -6.69
CA VAL A 53 -7.47 4.14 -7.83
C VAL A 53 -8.78 4.79 -7.39
N VAL A 54 -9.49 4.20 -6.42
CA VAL A 54 -10.82 4.70 -6.01
C VAL A 54 -10.77 5.72 -4.87
N LEU A 55 -9.69 5.74 -4.09
CA LEU A 55 -9.50 6.67 -2.97
C LEU A 55 -9.76 8.16 -3.31
N PRO A 56 -9.27 8.73 -4.43
CA PRO A 56 -9.61 10.10 -4.85
C PRO A 56 -11.12 10.36 -4.87
N PHE A 57 -11.90 9.38 -5.32
CA PHE A 57 -13.33 9.51 -5.46
C PHE A 57 -14.07 9.37 -4.14
N TRP A 58 -13.54 8.58 -3.20
CA TRP A 58 -14.05 8.55 -1.84
C TRP A 58 -13.87 9.89 -1.15
N VAL A 59 -12.73 10.56 -1.37
CA VAL A 59 -12.49 11.91 -0.85
C VAL A 59 -13.34 12.95 -1.60
N GLY A 60 -13.48 12.83 -2.91
CA GLY A 60 -14.33 13.70 -3.71
C GLY A 60 -15.81 13.63 -3.31
N ASP A 61 -16.30 12.45 -2.92
CA ASP A 61 -17.66 12.25 -2.38
C ASP A 61 -17.90 13.03 -1.08
N ILE A 62 -16.89 13.12 -0.20
CA ILE A 62 -16.97 13.89 1.06
C ILE A 62 -17.24 15.37 0.78
N TYR A 63 -16.59 15.93 -0.25
CA TYR A 63 -16.64 17.36 -0.58
C TYR A 63 -17.55 17.68 -1.76
N HIS A 64 -18.28 16.69 -2.27
CA HIS A 64 -19.19 16.82 -3.42
C HIS A 64 -18.53 17.44 -4.67
N LEU A 65 -17.26 17.10 -4.91
CA LEU A 65 -16.56 17.59 -6.10
C LEU A 65 -17.12 16.96 -7.38
N PRO A 66 -17.13 17.70 -8.50
CA PRO A 66 -17.48 17.15 -9.81
C PRO A 66 -16.56 15.98 -10.21
N ARG A 67 -17.13 14.97 -10.87
CA ARG A 67 -16.42 13.74 -11.27
C ARG A 67 -15.22 14.01 -12.18
N ASP A 68 -15.35 14.96 -13.09
CA ASP A 68 -14.30 15.41 -14.01
C ASP A 68 -13.12 16.05 -13.26
N VAL A 69 -13.40 16.83 -12.21
CA VAL A 69 -12.37 17.40 -11.33
C VAL A 69 -11.66 16.31 -10.54
N ILE A 70 -12.39 15.31 -10.03
CA ILE A 70 -11.76 14.19 -9.32
C ILE A 70 -10.88 13.37 -10.28
N ARG A 71 -11.36 13.11 -11.50
CA ARG A 71 -10.62 12.39 -12.54
C ARG A 71 -9.31 13.08 -12.92
N SER A 72 -9.31 14.42 -13.03
CA SER A 72 -8.10 15.18 -13.36
C SER A 72 -7.02 15.09 -12.29
N VAL A 73 -7.41 14.89 -11.02
CA VAL A 73 -6.50 14.69 -9.89
C VAL A 73 -6.10 13.23 -9.70
N ALA A 74 -7.04 12.30 -9.92
CA ALA A 74 -6.82 10.88 -9.74
C ALA A 74 -5.80 10.34 -10.74
N LEU A 75 -5.78 10.85 -11.97
CA LEU A 75 -4.85 10.42 -13.01
C LEU A 75 -3.37 10.62 -12.63
N PRO A 76 -2.90 11.82 -12.23
CA PRO A 76 -1.52 11.98 -11.76
C PRO A 76 -1.25 11.22 -10.46
N GLY A 77 -2.25 11.04 -9.59
CA GLY A 77 -2.13 10.16 -8.41
C GLY A 77 -1.88 8.69 -8.76
N CYS A 78 -2.51 8.20 -9.82
CA CYS A 78 -2.26 6.86 -10.37
C CYS A 78 -0.85 6.79 -10.95
N LEU A 79 -0.43 7.76 -11.75
CA LEU A 79 0.94 7.83 -12.29
C LEU A 79 1.99 7.80 -11.17
N ALA A 80 1.75 8.51 -10.07
CA ALA A 80 2.59 8.49 -8.88
C ALA A 80 2.70 7.08 -8.26
N SER A 81 1.56 6.39 -8.12
CA SER A 81 1.52 5.03 -7.58
C SER A 81 2.22 4.02 -8.49
N TYR A 82 2.02 4.11 -9.80
CA TYR A 82 2.71 3.27 -10.77
C TYR A 82 4.21 3.55 -10.84
N TYR A 83 4.62 4.80 -10.67
CA TYR A 83 6.03 5.16 -10.55
C TYR A 83 6.68 4.46 -9.35
N VAL A 84 6.08 4.51 -8.16
CA VAL A 84 6.65 3.82 -7.00
C VAL A 84 6.60 2.31 -7.10
N PHE A 85 5.52 1.71 -7.64
CA PHE A 85 5.49 0.27 -7.90
C PHE A 85 6.61 -0.17 -8.85
N LEU A 86 6.92 0.63 -9.87
CA LEU A 86 8.04 0.35 -10.74
C LEU A 86 9.38 0.45 -9.99
N GLN A 87 9.58 1.47 -9.16
CA GLN A 87 10.81 1.58 -8.37
C GLN A 87 10.96 0.40 -7.40
N ASP A 88 9.89 0.03 -6.71
CA ASP A 88 9.83 -1.11 -5.79
C ASP A 88 10.26 -2.41 -6.48
N ARG A 89 9.65 -2.71 -7.62
CA ARG A 89 10.02 -3.87 -8.46
C ARG A 89 11.47 -3.83 -8.95
N ILE A 90 12.02 -2.65 -9.23
CA ILE A 90 13.43 -2.49 -9.63
C ILE A 90 14.37 -2.77 -8.44
N MET A 91 13.97 -2.43 -7.22
CA MET A 91 14.78 -2.65 -6.01
C MET A 91 14.74 -4.11 -5.55
N ASP A 92 13.57 -4.75 -5.63
CA ASP A 92 13.38 -6.11 -5.12
C ASP A 92 13.85 -7.20 -6.10
N GLU A 93 13.84 -6.94 -7.40
CA GLU A 93 14.15 -7.96 -8.40
C GLU A 93 15.66 -8.08 -8.69
N SER A 94 16.19 -9.30 -8.53
CA SER A 94 17.59 -9.63 -8.86
C SER A 94 17.85 -9.91 -10.35
N SER A 95 16.83 -10.24 -11.14
CA SER A 95 16.96 -10.64 -12.55
C SER A 95 17.33 -9.48 -13.50
N GLY A 96 16.97 -8.25 -13.11
CA GLY A 96 17.21 -7.03 -13.90
C GLY A 96 16.20 -6.78 -15.03
N GLU A 97 15.11 -7.56 -15.13
CA GLU A 97 14.08 -7.35 -16.14
C GLU A 97 13.28 -6.06 -15.89
N TRP A 98 12.91 -5.75 -14.64
CA TRP A 98 12.27 -4.48 -14.28
C TRP A 98 13.19 -3.28 -14.49
N LYS A 99 14.50 -3.46 -14.34
CA LYS A 99 15.50 -2.39 -14.54
C LYS A 99 15.46 -1.82 -15.96
N LYS A 100 15.11 -2.64 -16.97
CA LYS A 100 14.94 -2.19 -18.37
C LYS A 100 13.80 -1.18 -18.52
N LEU A 101 12.81 -1.19 -17.62
CA LEU A 101 11.67 -0.29 -17.61
C LEU A 101 11.95 1.02 -16.86
N SER A 102 13.14 1.19 -16.25
CA SER A 102 13.51 2.42 -15.53
C SER A 102 13.27 3.73 -16.32
N PRO A 103 13.58 3.83 -17.63
CA PRO A 103 13.28 5.04 -18.41
C PRO A 103 11.78 5.37 -18.46
N PHE A 104 10.91 4.36 -18.47
CA PHE A 104 9.47 4.58 -18.41
C PHE A 104 9.04 5.17 -17.05
N GLY A 105 9.71 4.80 -15.96
CA GLY A 105 9.51 5.45 -14.66
C GLY A 105 9.75 6.96 -14.68
N ILE A 106 10.78 7.42 -15.40
CA ILE A 106 11.05 8.87 -15.57
C ILE A 106 9.89 9.55 -16.32
N VAL A 107 9.31 8.87 -17.32
CA VAL A 107 8.14 9.37 -18.04
C VAL A 107 6.94 9.51 -17.11
N LEU A 108 6.64 8.49 -16.30
CA LEU A 108 5.54 8.53 -15.32
C LEU A 108 5.70 9.69 -14.35
N PHE A 109 6.90 9.86 -13.80
CA PHE A 109 7.20 10.96 -12.88
C PHE A 109 7.04 12.33 -13.55
N THR A 110 7.59 12.50 -14.76
CA THR A 110 7.53 13.77 -15.49
C THR A 110 6.09 14.15 -15.85
N GLU A 111 5.30 13.19 -16.29
CA GLU A 111 3.88 13.41 -16.63
C GLU A 111 3.03 13.70 -15.39
N MET A 112 3.27 12.98 -14.29
CA MET A 112 2.67 13.29 -12.99
C MET A 112 2.95 14.74 -12.59
N MET A 113 4.21 15.19 -12.69
CA MET A 113 4.59 16.56 -12.36
C MET A 113 3.90 17.59 -13.26
N ARG A 114 3.87 17.35 -14.58
CA ARG A 114 3.20 18.22 -15.55
C ARG A 114 1.72 18.40 -15.21
N GLN A 115 1.01 17.31 -14.95
CA GLN A 115 -0.42 17.35 -14.63
C GLN A 115 -0.69 18.05 -13.29
N TYR A 116 0.14 17.83 -12.26
CA TYR A 116 -0.01 18.57 -11.01
C TYR A 116 0.28 20.07 -11.14
N GLN A 117 1.19 20.48 -12.04
CA GLN A 117 1.46 21.89 -12.32
C GLN A 117 0.28 22.59 -12.99
N GLU A 118 -0.56 21.86 -13.74
CA GLU A 118 -1.80 22.37 -14.31
C GLU A 118 -2.90 22.54 -13.26
N LEU A 119 -2.87 21.74 -12.19
CA LEU A 119 -3.87 21.75 -11.12
C LEU A 119 -3.54 22.72 -9.99
N PHE A 120 -2.26 22.93 -9.68
CA PHE A 120 -1.83 23.70 -8.51
C PHE A 120 -0.88 24.85 -8.89
N PRO A 121 -1.15 26.08 -8.41
CA PRO A 121 -0.21 27.19 -8.56
C PRO A 121 1.08 26.93 -7.78
N ALA A 122 2.16 27.62 -8.14
CA ALA A 122 3.49 27.40 -7.57
C ALA A 122 3.59 27.66 -6.04
N ASP A 123 2.69 28.47 -5.49
CA ASP A 123 2.58 28.79 -4.06
C ASP A 123 1.62 27.88 -3.29
N SER A 124 1.01 26.88 -3.95
CA SER A 124 0.13 25.91 -3.31
C SER A 124 0.85 25.08 -2.24
N PRO A 125 0.21 24.79 -1.09
CA PRO A 125 0.77 23.89 -0.08
C PRO A 125 0.96 22.45 -0.60
N PHE A 126 0.29 22.08 -1.70
CA PHE A 126 0.46 20.79 -2.37
C PHE A 126 1.94 20.42 -2.59
N TRP A 127 2.77 21.38 -3.00
CA TRP A 127 4.18 21.11 -3.29
C TRP A 127 4.99 20.69 -2.06
N ASN A 128 4.62 21.17 -0.87
CA ASN A 128 5.22 20.74 0.38
C ASN A 128 4.83 19.29 0.72
N TYR A 129 3.55 18.94 0.55
CA TYR A 129 3.07 17.58 0.76
C TYR A 129 3.68 16.59 -0.25
N LEU A 130 3.80 16.98 -1.53
CA LEU A 130 4.49 16.18 -2.54
C LEU A 130 5.93 15.86 -2.11
N LYS A 131 6.69 16.89 -1.72
CA LYS A 131 8.06 16.72 -1.23
C LYS A 131 8.11 15.84 0.01
N GLN A 132 7.19 16.04 0.95
CA GLN A 132 7.10 15.25 2.17
C GLN A 132 6.87 13.77 1.85
N TYR A 133 5.90 13.44 1.01
CA TYR A 133 5.54 12.04 0.74
C TYR A 133 6.58 11.29 -0.07
N ILE A 134 7.28 11.97 -0.99
CA ILE A 134 8.47 11.39 -1.64
C ILE A 134 9.57 11.13 -0.60
N THR A 135 9.80 12.07 0.32
CA THR A 135 10.81 11.91 1.38
C THR A 135 10.44 10.77 2.34
N GLU A 136 9.19 10.67 2.76
CA GLU A 136 8.68 9.59 3.61
C GLU A 136 8.86 8.21 2.96
N TRP A 137 8.54 8.11 1.66
CA TRP A 137 8.75 6.89 0.87
C TRP A 137 10.23 6.49 0.84
N THR A 138 11.12 7.41 0.49
CA THR A 138 12.57 7.14 0.45
C THR A 138 13.10 6.75 1.84
N GLN A 139 12.68 7.45 2.90
CA GLN A 139 13.08 7.13 4.27
C GLN A 139 12.63 5.74 4.69
N SER A 140 11.40 5.35 4.33
CA SER A 140 10.83 4.04 4.66
C SER A 140 11.66 2.90 4.06
N ILE A 141 11.92 2.95 2.76
CA ILE A 141 12.67 1.90 2.05
C ILE A 141 14.12 1.84 2.55
N SER A 142 14.81 2.98 2.62
CA SER A 142 16.21 3.00 3.07
C SER A 142 16.36 2.53 4.52
N TRP A 143 15.37 2.83 5.37
CA TRP A 143 15.37 2.36 6.75
C TRP A 143 15.18 0.84 6.83
N GLU A 144 14.24 0.27 6.08
CA GLU A 144 13.99 -1.16 6.07
C GLU A 144 15.19 -1.95 5.53
N GLU A 145 15.76 -1.52 4.40
CA GLU A 145 16.96 -2.12 3.82
C GLU A 145 18.12 -2.11 4.81
N SER A 146 18.40 -0.96 5.43
CA SER A 146 19.53 -0.84 6.36
C SER A 146 19.32 -1.59 7.68
N SER A 147 18.08 -1.76 8.12
CA SER A 147 17.77 -2.27 9.47
C SER A 147 17.34 -3.74 9.51
N HIS A 148 16.70 -4.25 8.47
CA HIS A 148 15.98 -5.54 8.52
C HIS A 148 16.28 -6.51 7.37
N TRP A 149 16.74 -6.05 6.21
CA TRP A 149 17.11 -6.97 5.12
C TRP A 149 18.31 -7.85 5.52
N GLY A 150 18.10 -9.18 5.50
CA GLY A 150 19.07 -10.16 5.98
C GLY A 150 19.36 -10.10 7.49
N LYS A 151 18.58 -9.32 8.25
CA LYS A 151 18.83 -9.06 9.68
C LYS A 151 17.58 -9.34 10.50
N LEU A 152 17.61 -10.43 11.27
CA LEU A 152 16.57 -10.72 12.24
C LEU A 152 16.70 -9.78 13.45
N ARG A 153 15.97 -8.67 13.42
CA ARG A 153 15.97 -7.64 14.47
C ARG A 153 14.55 -7.27 14.83
N ASP A 154 14.26 -7.22 16.13
CA ASP A 154 12.92 -6.91 16.62
C ASP A 154 12.43 -5.53 16.15
N TYR A 155 11.15 -5.49 15.77
CA TYR A 155 10.43 -4.27 15.43
C TYR A 155 9.67 -3.76 16.66
N ARG A 156 9.66 -2.45 16.83
CA ARG A 156 8.73 -1.75 17.71
C ARG A 156 7.44 -1.49 16.96
N GLU A 157 6.33 -1.38 17.68
CA GLU A 157 5.04 -1.06 17.04
C GLU A 157 5.08 0.31 16.34
N GLU A 158 5.86 1.26 16.87
CA GLU A 158 6.09 2.57 16.24
C GLU A 158 6.76 2.49 14.86
N ASP A 159 7.52 1.41 14.60
CA ASP A 159 8.18 1.18 13.31
C ASP A 159 7.18 0.80 12.21
N LEU A 160 5.99 0.30 12.56
CA LEU A 160 4.97 -0.08 11.57
C LEU A 160 4.53 1.10 10.72
N LEU A 161 4.43 2.30 11.32
CA LEU A 161 4.11 3.51 10.56
C LEU A 161 5.25 3.93 9.65
N LEU A 162 6.50 3.64 10.01
CA LEU A 162 7.64 3.90 9.15
C LEU A 162 7.65 2.95 7.95
N ILE A 163 7.32 1.66 8.14
CA ILE A 163 7.19 0.68 7.06
C ILE A 163 6.02 1.04 6.13
N ALA A 164 4.86 1.38 6.70
CA ALA A 164 3.68 1.75 5.94
C ALA A 164 3.89 2.98 5.03
N ARG A 165 4.89 3.83 5.33
CA ARG A 165 5.27 4.95 4.48
C ARG A 165 5.89 4.53 3.13
N LYS A 166 6.10 3.25 2.85
CA LYS A 166 6.27 2.75 1.48
C LYS A 166 5.10 3.15 0.56
N ALA A 167 3.90 3.31 1.12
CA ALA A 167 2.74 3.82 0.39
C ALA A 167 2.54 5.34 0.54
N ALA A 168 3.51 6.10 1.06
CA ALA A 168 3.35 7.54 1.28
C ALA A 168 3.01 8.28 -0.02
N VAL A 169 3.61 7.88 -1.15
CA VAL A 169 3.30 8.47 -2.46
C VAL A 169 1.86 8.21 -2.91
N SER A 170 1.23 7.12 -2.45
CA SER A 170 -0.20 6.87 -2.72
C SER A 170 -1.13 7.90 -2.07
N LYS A 171 -0.67 8.65 -1.05
CA LYS A 171 -1.41 9.80 -0.49
C LYS A 171 -1.68 10.87 -1.55
N LEU A 172 -0.85 10.97 -2.59
CA LEU A 172 -1.05 11.90 -3.71
C LEU A 172 -2.31 11.59 -4.52
N SER A 173 -2.90 10.41 -4.39
CA SER A 173 -4.20 10.14 -5.01
C SER A 173 -5.36 10.86 -4.30
N ALA A 174 -5.21 11.25 -3.03
CA ALA A 174 -6.33 11.66 -2.18
C ALA A 174 -6.17 13.08 -1.62
N ILE A 175 -4.96 13.41 -1.17
CA ILE A 175 -4.63 14.72 -0.58
C ILE A 175 -4.91 15.88 -1.53
N PRO A 176 -4.57 15.80 -2.84
CA PRO A 176 -4.80 16.94 -3.71
C PRO A 176 -6.30 17.19 -3.96
N VAL A 177 -7.14 16.17 -3.81
CA VAL A 177 -8.61 16.31 -3.86
C VAL A 177 -9.11 17.19 -2.72
N ALA A 178 -8.62 16.97 -1.49
CA ALA A 178 -8.97 17.81 -0.34
C ALA A 178 -8.45 19.25 -0.51
N LEU A 179 -7.25 19.42 -1.05
CA LEU A 179 -6.67 20.74 -1.31
C LEU A 179 -7.45 21.53 -2.36
N LEU A 180 -7.88 20.89 -3.46
CA LEU A 180 -8.75 21.55 -4.46
C LEU A 180 -10.13 21.90 -3.90
N ALA A 181 -10.63 21.13 -2.94
CA ALA A 181 -11.85 21.45 -2.21
C ALA A 181 -11.66 22.56 -1.17
N GLY A 182 -10.44 23.06 -0.95
CA GLY A 182 -10.13 24.10 0.04
C GLY A 182 -10.08 23.60 1.50
N HIS A 183 -9.91 22.28 1.69
CA HIS A 183 -9.95 21.62 3.00
C HIS A 183 -8.57 21.11 3.44
N GLU A 184 -7.62 22.03 3.65
CA GLU A 184 -6.28 21.65 4.10
C GLU A 184 -6.28 20.97 5.49
N GLU A 185 -7.24 21.28 6.35
CA GLU A 185 -7.41 20.64 7.66
C GLU A 185 -7.70 19.13 7.57
N ALA A 186 -8.12 18.65 6.39
CA ALA A 186 -8.37 17.24 6.14
C ALA A 186 -7.11 16.46 5.71
N VAL A 187 -6.01 17.15 5.40
CA VAL A 187 -4.80 16.51 4.89
C VAL A 187 -4.21 15.52 5.89
N GLU A 188 -4.02 15.95 7.14
CA GLU A 188 -3.47 15.09 8.19
C GLU A 188 -4.34 13.86 8.47
N PRO A 189 -5.66 13.96 8.72
CA PRO A 189 -6.48 12.77 8.95
C PRO A 189 -6.57 11.86 7.71
N LEU A 190 -6.50 12.39 6.48
CA LEU A 190 -6.43 11.56 5.26
C LEU A 190 -5.08 10.84 5.14
N ALA A 191 -3.97 11.53 5.40
CA ALA A 191 -2.63 10.92 5.38
C ALA A 191 -2.54 9.79 6.41
N GLN A 192 -3.07 10.02 7.61
CA GLN A 192 -3.16 9.00 8.66
C GLN A 192 -4.07 7.84 8.28
N PHE A 193 -5.19 8.10 7.60
CA PHE A 193 -6.04 7.04 7.07
C PHE A 193 -5.24 6.12 6.14
N VAL A 194 -4.52 6.69 5.17
CA VAL A 194 -3.68 5.94 4.23
C VAL A 194 -2.62 5.12 4.97
N ASP A 195 -1.86 5.76 5.88
CA ASP A 195 -0.81 5.08 6.65
C ASP A 195 -1.39 3.91 7.46
N TYR A 196 -2.51 4.11 8.16
CA TYR A 196 -3.14 3.07 8.96
C TYR A 196 -3.68 1.92 8.10
N THR A 197 -4.31 2.22 6.96
CA THR A 197 -4.73 1.17 6.03
C THR A 197 -3.55 0.38 5.48
N GLN A 198 -2.43 1.05 5.19
CA GLN A 198 -1.24 0.39 4.68
C GLN A 198 -0.61 -0.54 5.72
N VAL A 199 -0.56 -0.17 7.01
CA VAL A 199 -0.12 -1.09 8.07
C VAL A 199 -0.94 -2.39 8.04
N VAL A 200 -2.27 -2.29 7.85
CA VAL A 200 -3.12 -3.48 7.79
C VAL A 200 -2.80 -4.34 6.57
N PHE A 201 -2.64 -3.70 5.41
CA PHE A 201 -2.26 -4.38 4.18
C PHE A 201 -0.93 -5.11 4.32
N ASP A 202 0.12 -4.42 4.75
CA ASP A 202 1.46 -5.00 4.90
C ASP A 202 1.46 -6.21 5.84
N LEU A 203 0.72 -6.15 6.96
CA LEU A 203 0.65 -7.26 7.91
C LEU A 203 -0.14 -8.46 7.39
N ILE A 204 -1.16 -8.23 6.55
CA ILE A 204 -1.91 -9.31 5.90
C ILE A 204 -1.10 -9.92 4.75
N ASP A 205 -0.38 -9.09 4.01
CA ASP A 205 0.47 -9.48 2.88
C ASP A 205 1.64 -10.36 3.35
N GLN A 206 2.33 -9.95 4.42
CA GLN A 206 3.37 -10.77 5.07
C GLN A 206 2.88 -12.15 5.52
N LEU A 207 1.58 -12.31 5.84
CA LEU A 207 1.03 -13.63 6.17
C LEU A 207 0.85 -14.51 4.93
N GLN A 208 0.65 -13.93 3.76
CA GLN A 208 0.54 -14.68 2.50
C GLN A 208 1.93 -15.06 1.99
N ASP A 209 2.89 -14.14 2.09
CA ASP A 209 4.19 -14.23 1.42
C ASP A 209 5.33 -14.71 2.34
N TRP A 210 5.03 -15.07 3.59
CA TRP A 210 6.04 -15.41 4.60
C TRP A 210 7.06 -16.49 4.18
N ARG A 211 6.72 -17.40 3.26
CA ARG A 211 7.65 -18.42 2.76
C ARG A 211 8.69 -17.82 1.82
N ASP A 212 8.23 -16.99 0.90
CA ASP A 212 9.08 -16.32 -0.08
C ASP A 212 9.98 -15.31 0.65
N ASP A 213 9.41 -14.57 1.62
CA ASP A 213 10.14 -13.67 2.52
C ASP A 213 11.22 -14.40 3.35
N LEU A 214 10.89 -15.58 3.88
CA LEU A 214 11.86 -16.40 4.63
C LEU A 214 12.99 -16.87 3.72
N GLN A 215 12.69 -17.30 2.49
CA GLN A 215 13.70 -17.73 1.53
C GLN A 215 14.61 -16.56 1.08
N ALA A 216 14.04 -15.38 0.88
CA ALA A 216 14.76 -14.16 0.54
C ALA A 216 15.49 -13.53 1.74
N GLN A 217 15.25 -14.01 2.97
CA GLN A 217 15.73 -13.40 4.21
C GLN A 217 15.24 -11.95 4.38
N HIS A 218 14.05 -11.67 3.86
CA HIS A 218 13.33 -10.41 4.03
C HIS A 218 12.43 -10.53 5.27
N TYR A 219 13.01 -10.31 6.45
CA TYR A 219 12.29 -10.48 7.71
C TYR A 219 11.36 -9.30 7.99
N GLY A 220 10.14 -9.36 7.46
CA GLY A 220 9.05 -8.46 7.82
C GLY A 220 8.65 -8.55 9.30
N TYR A 221 7.71 -7.69 9.72
CA TYR A 221 7.23 -7.63 11.10
C TYR A 221 6.69 -8.98 11.60
N LEU A 222 5.87 -9.65 10.79
CA LEU A 222 5.28 -10.95 11.14
C LEU A 222 6.36 -12.01 11.37
N LEU A 223 7.21 -12.26 10.37
CA LEU A 223 8.26 -13.27 10.46
C LEU A 223 9.18 -13.00 11.65
N THR A 224 9.61 -11.75 11.82
CA THR A 224 10.46 -11.36 12.94
C THR A 224 9.80 -11.67 14.27
N LYS A 225 8.53 -11.28 14.46
CA LYS A 225 7.80 -11.58 15.70
C LYS A 225 7.65 -13.08 15.92
N VAL A 226 7.28 -13.84 14.91
CA VAL A 226 7.10 -15.31 14.99
C VAL A 226 8.40 -16.01 15.38
N ILE A 227 9.49 -15.68 14.69
CA ILE A 227 10.80 -16.31 14.87
C ILE A 227 11.37 -15.99 16.27
N LEU A 228 11.35 -14.72 16.67
CA LEU A 228 11.87 -14.29 17.97
C LEU A 228 10.99 -14.78 19.13
N ARG A 229 9.67 -14.78 18.97
CA ARG A 229 8.73 -15.28 20.01
C ARG A 229 8.91 -16.77 20.28
N ALA A 230 9.30 -17.54 19.26
CA ALA A 230 9.63 -18.95 19.39
C ALA A 230 11.05 -19.20 19.93
N GLY A 231 11.83 -18.15 20.21
CA GLY A 231 13.14 -18.26 20.83
C GLY A 231 14.28 -18.60 19.88
N TRP A 232 14.12 -18.39 18.57
CA TRP A 232 15.23 -18.54 17.63
C TRP A 232 16.28 -17.46 17.88
N SER A 233 17.53 -17.86 18.06
CA SER A 233 18.66 -16.96 18.32
C SER A 233 19.88 -17.25 17.44
N ASP A 234 19.76 -18.17 16.48
CA ASP A 234 20.88 -18.55 15.62
C ASP A 234 21.15 -17.48 14.56
N SER A 235 22.41 -17.38 14.14
CA SER A 235 22.84 -16.46 13.08
C SER A 235 22.44 -16.91 11.67
N THR A 236 21.85 -18.10 11.54
CA THR A 236 21.34 -18.66 10.28
C THR A 236 19.82 -18.49 10.18
N PRO A 237 19.25 -18.41 8.96
CA PRO A 237 17.80 -18.43 8.78
C PRO A 237 17.15 -19.66 9.43
N PRO A 238 16.01 -19.52 10.12
CA PRO A 238 15.30 -20.68 10.66
C PRO A 238 14.76 -21.57 9.54
N PRO A 239 14.72 -22.90 9.74
CA PRO A 239 14.08 -23.79 8.77
C PRO A 239 12.56 -23.55 8.75
N GLU A 240 11.92 -23.82 7.61
CA GLU A 240 10.48 -23.57 7.43
C GLU A 240 9.63 -24.31 8.47
N ASP A 241 10.00 -25.53 8.84
CA ASP A 241 9.28 -26.33 9.84
C ASP A 241 9.32 -25.70 11.25
N PHE A 242 10.40 -24.98 11.58
CA PHE A 242 10.45 -24.18 12.81
C PHE A 242 9.44 -23.04 12.77
N VAL A 243 9.37 -22.29 11.67
CA VAL A 243 8.43 -21.17 11.53
C VAL A 243 6.98 -21.65 11.55
N LEU A 244 6.67 -22.77 10.89
CA LEU A 244 5.35 -23.41 10.97
C LEU A 244 4.97 -23.80 12.40
N ARG A 245 5.90 -24.42 13.15
CA ARG A 245 5.67 -24.72 14.57
C ARG A 245 5.48 -23.44 15.38
N ALA A 246 6.26 -22.40 15.12
CA ALA A 246 6.16 -21.13 15.82
C ALA A 246 4.77 -20.49 15.59
N PHE A 247 4.25 -20.50 14.36
CA PHE A 247 2.87 -20.10 14.08
C PHE A 247 1.86 -20.88 14.92
N LEU A 248 2.00 -22.21 15.00
CA LEU A 248 1.03 -23.09 15.66
C LEU A 248 1.09 -23.02 17.19
N PHE A 249 2.29 -22.92 17.78
CA PHE A 249 2.49 -23.10 19.22
C PHE A 249 2.74 -21.80 19.99
N THR A 250 2.91 -20.67 19.31
CA THR A 250 2.99 -19.35 19.95
C THR A 250 1.70 -18.56 19.75
N ASP A 251 1.63 -17.37 20.35
CA ASP A 251 0.59 -16.35 20.16
C ASP A 251 1.01 -15.24 19.18
N ALA A 252 2.13 -15.42 18.45
CA ALA A 252 2.73 -14.36 17.64
C ALA A 252 1.79 -13.88 16.53
N LEU A 253 1.15 -14.80 15.79
CA LEU A 253 0.22 -14.44 14.72
C LEU A 253 -1.05 -13.77 15.28
N GLU A 254 -1.61 -14.29 16.37
CA GLU A 254 -2.75 -13.67 17.05
C GLU A 254 -2.40 -12.24 17.51
N SER A 255 -1.19 -12.01 18.01
CA SER A 255 -0.69 -10.68 18.36
C SER A 255 -0.57 -9.77 17.14
N VAL A 256 -0.05 -10.27 16.01
CA VAL A 256 0.09 -9.47 14.77
C VAL A 256 -1.28 -9.10 14.20
N LEU A 257 -2.22 -10.05 14.14
CA LEU A 257 -3.60 -9.78 13.69
C LEU A 257 -4.34 -8.83 14.64
N HIS A 258 -4.05 -8.88 15.95
CA HIS A 258 -4.55 -7.90 16.89
C HIS A 258 -4.03 -6.48 16.58
N THR A 259 -2.75 -6.35 16.28
CA THR A 259 -2.14 -5.08 15.84
C THR A 259 -2.76 -4.59 14.53
N ALA A 260 -2.90 -5.45 13.52
CA ALA A 260 -3.57 -5.08 12.26
C ALA A 260 -4.99 -4.56 12.51
N LYS A 261 -5.79 -5.26 13.33
CA LYS A 261 -7.14 -4.81 13.70
C LYS A 261 -7.15 -3.47 14.46
N LYS A 262 -6.15 -3.21 15.31
CA LYS A 262 -5.98 -1.91 15.99
C LYS A 262 -5.79 -0.79 14.96
N TYR A 263 -4.92 -0.98 13.96
CA TYR A 263 -4.71 0.00 12.89
C TYR A 263 -5.94 0.19 12.00
N ALA A 264 -6.68 -0.88 11.69
CA ALA A 264 -7.95 -0.77 10.97
C ALA A 264 -8.98 0.10 11.72
N ARG A 265 -9.04 -0.01 13.06
CA ARG A 265 -9.87 0.87 13.91
C ARG A 265 -9.39 2.32 13.90
N LEU A 266 -8.07 2.55 13.94
CA LEU A 266 -7.52 3.91 13.82
C LEU A 266 -7.87 4.53 12.46
N ALA A 267 -7.80 3.76 11.37
CA ALA A 267 -8.24 4.19 10.04
C ALA A 267 -9.74 4.55 10.08
N ARG A 268 -10.57 3.70 10.68
CA ARG A 268 -12.01 3.97 10.85
C ARG A 268 -12.27 5.29 11.57
N ASP A 269 -11.54 5.58 12.64
CA ASP A 269 -11.68 6.83 13.40
C ASP A 269 -11.35 8.05 12.54
N ARG A 270 -10.37 7.94 11.63
CA ARG A 270 -10.10 8.99 10.63
C ARG A 270 -11.23 9.13 9.61
N GLY A 271 -11.76 8.02 9.11
CA GLY A 271 -12.94 8.03 8.25
C GLY A 271 -14.14 8.71 8.90
N VAL A 272 -14.41 8.43 10.18
CA VAL A 272 -15.48 9.08 10.96
C VAL A 272 -15.22 10.58 11.12
N ARG A 273 -14.00 10.99 11.47
CA ARG A 273 -13.63 12.40 11.60
C ARG A 273 -13.84 13.18 10.30
N LEU A 274 -13.54 12.55 9.17
CA LEU A 274 -13.72 13.09 7.83
C LEU A 274 -15.16 12.99 7.31
N LYS A 275 -16.04 12.28 8.03
CA LYS A 275 -17.41 11.94 7.59
C LYS A 275 -17.45 11.21 6.25
N GLY A 276 -16.41 10.45 5.92
CA GLY A 276 -16.28 9.73 4.65
C GLY A 276 -16.90 8.33 4.73
N ARG A 277 -18.11 8.16 4.17
CA ARG A 277 -18.82 6.86 4.19
C ARG A 277 -17.98 5.71 3.62
N TYR A 278 -17.27 5.95 2.51
CA TYR A 278 -16.42 4.95 1.88
C TYR A 278 -15.16 4.66 2.70
N LEU A 279 -14.55 5.68 3.31
CA LEU A 279 -13.40 5.51 4.21
C LEU A 279 -13.79 4.66 5.44
N ILE A 280 -14.94 4.95 6.04
CA ILE A 280 -15.48 4.19 7.18
C ILE A 280 -15.77 2.75 6.76
N GLY A 281 -16.52 2.56 5.67
CA GLY A 281 -16.88 1.23 5.18
C GLY A 281 -15.65 0.39 4.82
N TYR A 282 -14.62 1.02 4.25
CA TYR A 282 -13.39 0.34 3.90
C TYR A 282 -12.61 -0.10 5.14
N ALA A 283 -12.51 0.76 6.15
CA ALA A 283 -11.89 0.41 7.43
C ALA A 283 -12.69 -0.69 8.17
N ASP A 284 -14.02 -0.67 8.12
CA ASP A 284 -14.88 -1.73 8.66
C ASP A 284 -14.65 -3.07 7.94
N HIS A 285 -14.50 -3.04 6.60
CA HIS A 285 -14.12 -4.22 5.82
C HIS A 285 -12.75 -4.77 6.26
N LEU A 286 -11.74 -3.92 6.46
CA LEU A 286 -10.43 -4.35 6.97
C LEU A 286 -10.52 -4.97 8.38
N ILE A 287 -11.35 -4.40 9.27
CA ILE A 287 -11.60 -4.98 10.60
C ILE A 287 -12.17 -6.39 10.46
N GLN A 288 -13.15 -6.59 9.58
CA GLN A 288 -13.74 -7.90 9.31
C GLN A 288 -12.72 -8.88 8.72
N CYS A 289 -11.87 -8.44 7.78
CA CYS A 289 -10.77 -9.25 7.25
C CYS A 289 -9.86 -9.78 8.36
N CYS A 290 -9.43 -8.92 9.29
CA CYS A 290 -8.59 -9.32 10.42
C CYS A 290 -9.31 -10.33 11.35
N GLU A 291 -10.61 -10.16 11.57
CA GLU A 291 -11.42 -11.08 12.39
C GLU A 291 -11.57 -12.45 11.74
N GLU A 292 -11.88 -12.49 10.44
CA GLU A 292 -12.00 -13.74 9.69
C GLU A 292 -10.68 -14.50 9.64
N LEU A 293 -9.57 -13.82 9.38
CA LEU A 293 -8.22 -14.41 9.42
C LEU A 293 -7.90 -14.97 10.82
N SER A 294 -8.21 -14.22 11.87
CA SER A 294 -7.98 -14.65 13.25
C SER A 294 -8.81 -15.91 13.59
N ASN A 295 -10.08 -15.94 13.19
CA ASN A 295 -10.97 -17.06 13.46
C ASN A 295 -10.57 -18.31 12.67
N ARG A 296 -10.21 -18.13 11.39
CA ARG A 296 -9.69 -19.20 10.54
C ARG A 296 -8.45 -19.82 11.16
N TRP A 297 -7.49 -18.99 11.57
CA TRP A 297 -6.26 -19.45 12.19
C TRP A 297 -6.50 -20.24 13.48
N LYS A 298 -7.34 -19.72 14.38
CA LYS A 298 -7.72 -20.42 15.62
C LYS A 298 -8.31 -21.80 15.33
N SER A 299 -9.23 -21.88 14.36
CA SER A 299 -9.82 -23.15 13.93
C SER A 299 -8.77 -24.12 13.35
N GLU A 300 -7.81 -23.63 12.54
CA GLU A 300 -6.73 -24.46 11.99
C GLU A 300 -5.81 -24.99 13.10
N LYS A 301 -5.42 -24.13 14.04
CA LYS A 301 -4.61 -24.48 15.23
C LYS A 301 -5.30 -25.52 16.10
N GLU A 302 -6.59 -25.35 16.40
CA GLU A 302 -7.36 -26.35 17.16
C GLU A 302 -7.43 -27.72 16.47
N LYS A 303 -7.56 -27.74 15.13
CA LYS A 303 -7.58 -29.01 14.38
C LYS A 303 -6.25 -29.74 14.48
N VAL A 304 -5.14 -29.02 14.34
CA VAL A 304 -3.80 -29.61 14.43
C VAL A 304 -3.54 -30.13 15.85
N LEU A 305 -3.88 -29.35 16.88
CA LEU A 305 -3.68 -29.73 18.29
C LEU A 305 -4.53 -30.93 18.73
N ARG A 306 -5.63 -31.24 18.05
CA ARG A 306 -6.46 -32.44 18.35
C ARG A 306 -5.91 -33.73 17.75
N VAL A 307 -4.99 -33.63 16.78
CA VAL A 307 -4.41 -34.77 16.06
C VAL A 307 -3.01 -35.13 16.61
N LEU A 308 -2.43 -34.23 17.41
CA LEU A 308 -1.18 -34.41 18.16
C LEU A 308 -1.44 -34.97 19.56
#